data_AF-A0A962Z6U6-F1
#
_entry.id   AF-A0A962Z6U6-F1
#
_cell.length_a   1.000
_cell.length_b   1.000
_cell.length_c   1.000
_cell.angle_alpha   90.00
_cell.angle_beta   90.00
_cell.angle_gamma   90.00
#
_symmetry.space_group_name_H-M   'P 1'
#
loop_
_entity.id
_entity.type
_entity.pdbx_description
1 polymer ?
#
loop_
_entity_poly.entity_id
_entity_poly.type
_entity_poly.pdbx_seq_one_letter_code
_entity_poly.pdbx_strand_id
1 'polypeptide(L)'
;MEGEMTHERHRKFNTGDTYPEQKLDNDLCQAVVTRGGRTVWMRGQCPQDLDTAENIESHDPVEQTHKVMRNIRQLLEECGGSMDHLVKIVVYITDVR
;
A
#
# COMPACT_ATOMS: atom_id res chain seq x y z
N MET A 1 16.95 -7.41 24.99
CA MET A 1 16.88 -8.40 23.91
C MET A 1 15.79 -7.93 22.99
N GLU A 2 16.16 -7.32 21.86
CA GLU A 2 15.22 -7.05 20.77
C GLU A 2 14.58 -8.40 20.41
N GLY A 3 13.29 -8.54 20.67
CA GLY A 3 12.57 -9.77 20.33
C GLY A 3 12.71 -10.04 18.83
N GLU A 4 12.81 -11.31 18.46
CA GLU A 4 12.87 -11.70 17.06
C GLU A 4 11.74 -11.00 16.28
N MET A 5 12.09 -10.22 15.24
CA MET A 5 11.09 -9.47 14.46
C MET A 5 10.03 -10.43 13.91
N THR A 6 8.82 -10.34 14.47
CA THR A 6 7.70 -11.24 14.17
C THR A 6 7.29 -11.19 12.69
N HIS A 7 7.43 -10.02 12.07
CA HIS A 7 7.14 -9.73 10.67
C HIS A 7 7.93 -8.50 10.21
N GLU A 8 8.12 -8.35 8.90
CA GLU A 8 8.76 -7.17 8.32
C GLU A 8 7.72 -6.16 7.85
N ARG A 9 7.93 -4.87 8.12
CA ARG A 9 7.03 -3.77 7.71
C ARG A 9 7.74 -2.89 6.68
N HIS A 10 7.16 -2.75 5.49
CA HIS A 10 7.70 -1.93 4.40
C HIS A 10 7.02 -0.56 4.33
N ARG A 11 7.80 0.47 4.01
CA ARG A 11 7.37 1.89 3.92
C ARG A 11 6.50 2.29 5.11
N LYS A 12 7.12 2.32 6.31
CA LYS A 12 6.48 2.80 7.53
C LYS A 12 6.21 4.31 7.41
N PHE A 13 5.06 4.75 7.89
CA PHE A 13 4.68 6.17 7.92
C PHE A 13 3.71 6.41 9.08
N ASN A 14 3.59 7.67 9.51
CA ASN A 14 2.60 8.08 10.49
C ASN A 14 1.51 8.93 9.81
N THR A 15 0.25 8.68 10.16
CA THR A 15 -0.89 9.41 9.54
C THR A 15 -0.94 10.89 9.90
N GLY A 16 -0.41 11.30 11.05
CA GLY A 16 -0.37 12.70 11.47
C GLY A 16 0.56 13.53 10.60
N ASP A 17 1.67 12.95 10.16
CA ASP A 17 2.62 13.58 9.25
C ASP A 17 2.15 13.51 7.79
N THR A 18 1.57 12.38 7.39
CA THR A 18 1.21 12.10 5.98
C THR A 18 -0.12 12.73 5.57
N TYR A 19 -1.08 12.76 6.50
CA TYR A 19 -2.45 13.24 6.28
C TYR A 19 -2.85 14.19 7.42
N PRO A 20 -2.20 15.37 7.53
CA PRO A 20 -2.42 16.30 8.64
C PRO A 20 -3.87 16.79 8.73
N GLU A 21 -4.64 16.68 7.64
CA GLU A 21 -6.05 17.02 7.61
C GLU A 21 -6.95 16.06 8.40
N GLN A 22 -6.48 14.84 8.71
CA GLN A 22 -7.34 13.77 9.23
C GLN A 22 -7.45 13.71 10.77
N LYS A 23 -6.72 14.52 11.54
CA LYS A 23 -6.66 14.44 13.03
C LYS A 23 -6.44 13.01 13.56
N LEU A 24 -5.69 12.20 12.81
CA LEU A 24 -5.33 10.83 13.16
C LEU A 24 -3.81 10.74 13.33
N ASP A 25 -3.35 10.05 14.36
CA ASP A 25 -1.93 9.83 14.66
C ASP A 25 -1.70 8.33 14.90
N ASN A 26 -1.43 7.60 13.81
CA ASN A 26 -1.25 6.16 13.82
C ASN A 26 -0.01 5.76 13.03
N ASP A 27 0.78 4.83 13.59
CA ASP A 27 1.93 4.25 12.91
C ASP A 27 1.52 3.12 11.97
N LEU A 28 1.51 3.40 10.68
CA LEU A 28 1.13 2.48 9.61
C LEU A 28 2.34 2.07 8.76
N CYS A 29 2.10 1.13 7.86
CA CYS A 29 3.05 0.72 6.83
C CYS A 29 2.28 0.30 5.57
N GLN A 30 2.91 0.38 4.41
CA GLN A 30 2.25 0.01 3.14
C GLN A 30 2.13 -1.50 2.96
N ALA A 31 3.06 -2.27 3.51
CA ALA A 31 2.98 -3.73 3.47
C ALA A 31 3.61 -4.40 4.70
N VAL A 32 3.12 -5.60 5.02
CA VAL A 32 3.68 -6.48 6.06
C VAL A 32 4.01 -7.84 5.44
N VAL A 33 5.23 -8.33 5.67
CA VAL A 33 5.70 -9.63 5.19
C VAL A 33 5.85 -10.58 6.38
N THR A 34 5.14 -11.71 6.34
CA THR A 34 5.20 -12.74 7.38
C THR A 34 6.33 -13.76 7.16
N ARG A 35 6.71 -14.48 8.22
CA ARG A 35 7.65 -15.63 8.18
C ARG A 35 6.88 -16.95 8.29
N GLY A 36 7.51 -18.07 7.90
CA GLY A 36 6.94 -19.42 8.07
C GLY A 36 5.78 -19.76 7.13
N GLY A 37 5.77 -19.19 5.93
CA GLY A 37 4.64 -19.23 4.98
C GLY A 37 4.43 -17.85 4.35
N ARG A 38 5.50 -17.32 3.77
CA ARG A 38 5.65 -15.90 3.39
C ARG A 38 4.41 -15.38 2.67
N THR A 39 3.74 -14.43 3.31
CA THR A 39 2.57 -13.75 2.76
C THR A 39 2.79 -12.25 2.87
N VAL A 40 2.47 -11.52 1.79
CA VAL A 40 2.53 -10.05 1.77
C VAL A 40 1.11 -9.52 2.00
N TRP A 41 0.90 -8.84 3.11
CA TRP A 41 -0.33 -8.13 3.42
C TRP A 41 -0.17 -6.67 3.03
N MET A 42 -0.91 -6.22 2.02
CA MET A 42 -0.78 -4.89 1.46
C MET A 42 -1.93 -3.98 1.92
N ARG A 43 -1.59 -2.75 2.32
CA ARG A 43 -2.54 -1.66 2.58
C ARG A 43 -3.28 -1.31 1.28
N GLY A 44 -4.54 -0.90 1.37
CA GLY A 44 -5.32 -0.49 0.19
C GLY A 44 -4.60 0.61 -0.62
N GLN A 45 -4.42 0.37 -1.92
CA GLN A 45 -3.71 1.30 -2.79
C GLN A 45 -4.68 2.29 -3.44
N CYS A 46 -4.33 3.57 -3.37
CA CYS A 46 -5.05 4.71 -3.97
C CYS A 46 -4.26 5.23 -5.18
N PRO A 47 -4.87 6.04 -6.06
CA PRO A 47 -4.17 6.69 -7.18
C PRO A 47 -3.28 7.84 -6.67
N GLN A 48 -2.27 7.51 -5.87
CA GLN A 48 -1.42 8.40 -5.10
C GLN A 48 0.05 8.06 -5.32
N ASP A 49 0.93 9.04 -5.29
CA ASP A 49 2.38 8.81 -5.25
C ASP A 49 2.82 8.24 -3.90
N LEU A 50 3.63 7.17 -3.92
CA LEU A 50 4.00 6.48 -2.69
C LEU A 50 5.10 7.19 -1.89
N ASP A 51 5.82 8.12 -2.51
CA ASP A 51 6.91 8.88 -1.89
C ASP A 51 6.41 10.23 -1.37
N THR A 52 5.51 10.89 -2.10
CA THR A 52 4.97 12.21 -1.69
C THR A 52 3.62 12.14 -0.98
N ALA A 53 2.91 11.02 -1.06
CA ALA A 53 1.53 10.89 -0.61
C ALA A 53 0.56 11.88 -1.30
N GLU A 54 0.88 12.37 -2.50
CA GLU A 54 -0.02 13.23 -3.28
C GLU A 54 -0.86 12.40 -4.27
N ASN A 55 -2.16 12.70 -4.35
CA ASN A 55 -3.03 12.08 -5.36
C ASN A 55 -2.66 12.58 -6.75
N ILE A 56 -2.80 11.72 -7.76
CA ILE A 56 -2.71 12.20 -9.15
C ILE A 56 -3.89 13.12 -9.46
N GLU A 57 -3.66 14.13 -10.29
CA GLU A 57 -4.69 15.04 -10.79
C GLU A 57 -5.46 14.42 -11.98
N SER A 58 -6.15 13.31 -11.74
CA SER A 58 -6.97 12.66 -12.77
C SER A 58 -8.34 12.28 -12.23
N HIS A 59 -9.37 12.54 -13.04
CA HIS A 59 -10.73 12.07 -12.82
C HIS A 59 -11.09 10.86 -13.72
N ASP A 60 -10.15 10.39 -14.54
CA ASP A 60 -10.35 9.19 -15.37
C ASP A 60 -10.11 7.93 -14.52
N PRO A 61 -11.13 7.07 -14.32
CA PRO A 61 -10.96 5.83 -13.56
C PRO A 61 -9.93 4.87 -14.17
N VAL A 62 -9.71 4.92 -15.49
CA VAL A 62 -8.71 4.08 -16.16
C VAL A 62 -7.31 4.50 -15.74
N GLU A 63 -7.01 5.80 -15.80
CA GLU A 63 -5.73 6.35 -15.37
C GLU A 63 -5.47 6.09 -13.87
N GLN A 64 -6.48 6.34 -13.02
CA GLN A 64 -6.41 6.05 -11.59
C GLN A 64 -6.11 4.57 -11.33
N THR A 65 -6.79 3.66 -12.04
CA THR A 65 -6.56 2.22 -11.92
C THR A 65 -5.12 1.86 -12.32
N HIS A 66 -4.59 2.44 -13.40
CA HIS A 66 -3.20 2.19 -13.79
C HIS A 66 -2.20 2.67 -12.74
N LYS A 67 -2.46 3.80 -12.07
CA LYS A 67 -1.60 4.26 -10.97
C LYS A 67 -1.69 3.32 -9.77
N VAL A 68 -2.88 2.89 -9.37
CA VAL A 68 -3.09 1.90 -8.30
C VAL A 68 -2.32 0.60 -8.59
N MET A 69 -2.43 0.06 -9.81
CA MET A 69 -1.72 -1.17 -10.18
C MET A 69 -0.19 -1.00 -10.23
N ARG A 70 0.30 0.19 -10.59
CA ARG A 70 1.74 0.52 -10.49
C ARG A 70 2.22 0.53 -9.04
N ASN A 71 1.43 1.09 -8.12
CA ASN A 71 1.75 1.08 -6.69
C ASN A 71 1.78 -0.35 -6.14
N ILE A 72 0.80 -1.18 -6.51
CA ILE A 72 0.77 -2.60 -6.10
C ILE A 72 2.03 -3.33 -6.60
N ARG A 73 2.40 -3.15 -7.87
CA ARG A 73 3.62 -3.73 -8.43
C ARG A 73 4.86 -3.30 -7.65
N GLN A 74 5.03 -1.99 -7.47
CA GLN A 74 6.19 -1.42 -6.78
C GLN A 74 6.32 -1.97 -5.35
N LEU A 75 5.21 -2.00 -4.60
CA LEU A 75 5.22 -2.52 -3.23
C LEU A 75 5.49 -4.03 -3.18
N LEU A 76 4.96 -4.82 -4.12
CA LEU A 76 5.26 -6.25 -4.21
C LEU A 76 6.74 -6.48 -4.51
N GLU A 77 7.31 -5.73 -5.44
CA GLU A 77 8.73 -5.81 -5.81
C GLU A 77 9.64 -5.39 -4.64
N GLU A 78 9.31 -4.31 -3.93
CA GLU A 78 10.01 -3.88 -2.71
C GLU A 78 9.93 -4.92 -1.58
N CYS A 79 8.82 -5.65 -1.50
CA CYS A 79 8.66 -6.79 -0.60
C CYS A 79 9.36 -8.06 -1.09
N GLY A 80 10.07 -8.02 -2.23
CA GLY A 80 10.79 -9.15 -2.84
C GLY A 80 9.90 -10.19 -3.52
N GLY A 81 8.73 -9.77 -4.02
CA GLY A 81 7.79 -10.56 -4.83
C GLY A 81 7.66 -10.05 -6.26
N SER A 82 6.64 -10.53 -6.97
CA SER A 82 6.28 -10.08 -8.32
C SER A 82 4.76 -10.11 -8.47
N MET A 83 4.25 -9.56 -9.56
CA MET A 83 2.82 -9.60 -9.88
C MET A 83 2.27 -11.01 -10.06
N ASP A 84 3.11 -12.00 -10.42
CA ASP A 84 2.69 -13.40 -10.59
C ASP A 84 2.34 -14.07 -9.25
N HIS A 85 2.75 -13.48 -8.12
CA HIS A 85 2.42 -13.98 -6.78
C HIS A 85 1.09 -13.46 -6.23
N LEU A 86 0.40 -12.59 -6.97
CA LEU A 86 -0.84 -11.98 -6.52
C LEU A 86 -2.00 -12.99 -6.60
N VAL A 87 -2.55 -13.32 -5.43
CA VAL A 87 -3.61 -14.36 -5.30
C VAL A 87 -5.00 -13.80 -5.03
N LYS A 88 -5.11 -12.56 -4.52
CA LYS A 88 -6.38 -11.93 -4.15
C LYS A 88 -6.29 -10.41 -4.23
N ILE A 89 -7.33 -9.79 -4.79
CA ILE A 89 -7.56 -8.34 -4.76
C ILE A 89 -8.96 -8.11 -4.19
N VAL A 90 -9.11 -7.04 -3.39
CA VAL A 90 -10.40 -6.48 -3.00
C VAL A 90 -10.45 -5.07 -3.57
N VAL A 91 -11.43 -4.81 -4.44
CA VAL A 91 -11.56 -3.53 -5.16
C VAL A 91 -12.67 -2.71 -4.51
N TYR A 92 -12.36 -1.46 -4.16
CA TYR A 92 -13.32 -0.47 -3.69
C TYR A 92 -13.42 0.65 -4.74
N ILE A 93 -14.63 0.92 -5.20
CA ILE A 93 -14.95 1.99 -6.15
C ILE A 93 -16.04 2.88 -5.56
N THR A 94 -16.03 4.16 -5.93
CA THR A 94 -17.00 5.15 -5.45
C THR A 94 -18.30 5.15 -6.25
N ASP A 95 -18.24 4.76 -7.52
CA ASP A 95 -19.40 4.52 -8.38
C ASP A 95 -19.24 3.18 -9.10
N VAL A 96 -20.31 2.38 -9.10
CA VAL A 96 -20.36 1.02 -9.68
C VAL A 96 -21.05 1.00 -11.05
N ARG A 97 -21.63 2.13 -11.46
CA ARG A 97 -22.47 2.25 -12.66
C ARG A 97 -21.66 2.43 -13.93
#